data_AF-A0A954SPB1-F1
#
_entry.id   AF-A0A954SPB1-F1
#
_cell.length_a   1.000
_cell.length_b   1.000
_cell.length_c   1.000
_cell.angle_alpha   90.00
_cell.angle_beta   90.00
_cell.angle_gamma   90.00
#
_symmetry.space_group_name_H-M   'P 1'
#
loop_
_entity.id
_entity.type
_entity.pdbx_description
1 polymer ?
#
loop_
_entity_poly.entity_id
_entity_poly.type
_entity_poly.pdbx_seq_one_letter_code
_entity_poly.pdbx_strand_id
1 'polypeptide(L)'
;MQTALVCLKYDATRSVQLLAADVYERVCRSDFSVPGYCLVSVETFGDSVAFRRLMVDLKNELSEIHSPRVGKKLEYLSVGRFDQQVTTKFHLDGGPAECFLMLGYEPSAVGSRIQIADYSRCAHDLGLAPQEFLERHNPMFQEGFEILRPYIAEIPCFSNEQFQIVCINNSFAAYSSVDLSWQGVLHTAEILTPDDVARRVINSTMIAPVEEGTQEIISGEKVLEFVRTSVVHRRGHDKGYLADDG
;
A
#
# COMPACT_ATOMS: atom_id res chain seq x y z
N MET A 1 -9.20 16.66 -12.64
CA MET A 1 -7.91 17.06 -12.03
C MET A 1 -7.40 16.05 -11.00
N GLN A 2 -8.25 15.45 -10.16
CA GLN A 2 -7.82 14.48 -9.12
C GLN A 2 -7.16 13.20 -9.66
N THR A 3 -7.57 12.70 -10.84
CA THR A 3 -7.05 11.47 -11.45
C THR A 3 -5.55 11.53 -11.78
N ALA A 4 -5.05 12.63 -12.34
CA ALA A 4 -3.62 12.78 -12.68
C ALA A 4 -2.72 12.87 -11.43
N LEU A 5 -3.32 13.18 -10.28
CA LEU A 5 -2.59 13.33 -9.03
C LEU A 5 -2.34 11.98 -8.35
N VAL A 6 -3.19 10.97 -8.57
CA VAL A 6 -3.06 9.63 -7.96
C VAL A 6 -2.63 8.54 -8.94
N CYS A 7 -2.87 8.71 -10.25
CA CYS A 7 -2.60 7.68 -11.25
C CYS A 7 -1.29 7.97 -12.00
N LEU A 8 -0.25 7.20 -11.68
CA LEU A 8 1.06 7.24 -12.30
C LEU A 8 1.17 6.14 -13.35
N LYS A 9 1.99 6.39 -14.37
CA LYS A 9 2.39 5.41 -15.37
C LYS A 9 3.89 5.15 -15.25
N TYR A 10 4.25 3.88 -15.39
CA TYR A 10 5.64 3.44 -15.47
C TYR A 10 5.80 2.53 -16.68
N ASP A 11 6.82 2.80 -17.48
CA ASP A 11 7.29 1.95 -18.55
C ASP A 11 8.80 1.72 -18.37
N ALA A 12 9.36 0.75 -19.08
CA ALA A 12 10.78 0.38 -18.94
C ALA A 12 11.78 1.48 -19.40
N THR A 13 11.32 2.54 -20.07
CA THR A 13 12.17 3.67 -20.48
C THR A 13 12.25 4.74 -19.38
N ARG A 14 11.30 4.74 -18.45
CA ARG A 14 11.29 5.63 -17.29
C ARG A 14 12.23 5.11 -16.20
N SER A 15 13.00 6.01 -15.60
CA SER A 15 13.85 5.70 -14.44
C SER A 15 13.01 5.43 -13.18
N VAL A 16 13.40 4.42 -12.41
CA VAL A 16 12.77 4.08 -11.11
C VAL A 16 12.96 5.23 -10.11
N GLN A 17 14.08 5.95 -10.14
CA GLN A 17 14.34 7.13 -9.33
C GLN A 17 13.25 8.21 -9.51
N LEU A 18 12.88 8.50 -10.77
CA LEU A 18 11.83 9.47 -11.09
C LEU A 18 10.43 8.97 -10.69
N LEU A 19 10.20 7.66 -10.74
CA LEU A 19 8.97 7.07 -10.22
C LEU A 19 8.91 7.21 -8.69
N ALA A 20 10.00 6.88 -8.00
CA ALA A 20 10.10 6.97 -6.55
C ALA A 20 9.88 8.39 -6.03
N ALA A 21 10.43 9.40 -6.71
CA ALA A 21 10.16 10.80 -6.39
C ALA A 21 8.67 11.13 -6.48
N ASP A 22 7.99 10.72 -7.55
CA ASP A 22 6.56 10.95 -7.72
C ASP A 22 5.71 10.23 -6.66
N VAL A 23 6.08 8.99 -6.31
CA VAL A 23 5.41 8.21 -5.25
C VAL A 23 5.63 8.85 -3.90
N TYR A 24 6.87 9.23 -3.56
CA TYR A 24 7.22 9.83 -2.28
C TYR A 24 6.40 11.09 -2.00
N GLU A 25 6.34 12.03 -2.95
CA GLU A 25 5.61 13.30 -2.81
C GLU A 25 4.09 13.13 -2.65
N ARG A 26 3.52 11.99 -3.05
CA ARG A 26 2.08 11.72 -2.97
C ARG A 26 1.69 10.89 -1.76
N VAL A 27 2.58 9.99 -1.34
CA VAL A 27 2.28 8.97 -0.33
C VAL A 27 2.89 9.34 1.02
N CYS A 28 4.17 9.71 1.07
CA CYS A 28 4.89 10.04 2.30
C CYS A 28 4.57 11.46 2.82
N ARG A 29 3.28 11.82 2.84
CA ARG A 29 2.77 13.12 3.28
C ARG A 29 2.80 13.26 4.80
N SER A 30 3.11 14.45 5.29
CA SER A 30 2.98 14.85 6.70
C SER A 30 1.84 15.84 6.95
N ASP A 31 1.13 16.25 5.90
CA ASP A 31 -0.05 17.11 5.95
C ASP A 31 -1.19 16.59 5.05
N PHE A 32 -2.27 17.35 4.90
CA PHE A 32 -3.47 16.98 4.13
C PHE A 32 -3.54 17.59 2.72
N SER A 33 -2.42 18.12 2.20
CA SER A 33 -2.37 18.77 0.89
C SER A 33 -2.35 17.79 -0.29
N VAL A 34 -1.90 16.55 -0.05
CA VAL A 34 -1.86 15.45 -1.01
C VAL A 34 -2.57 14.21 -0.45
N PRO A 35 -2.93 13.21 -1.30
CA PRO A 35 -3.85 12.15 -0.90
C PRO A 35 -3.29 11.12 0.10
N GLY A 36 -1.98 10.90 0.16
CA GLY A 36 -1.38 9.85 1.00
C GLY A 36 -1.43 8.46 0.35
N TYR A 37 -1.72 8.40 -0.94
CA TYR A 37 -1.69 7.18 -1.74
C TYR A 37 -1.49 7.51 -3.23
N CYS A 38 -1.06 6.53 -3.99
CA CYS A 38 -1.09 6.57 -5.45
C CYS A 38 -1.15 5.15 -6.04
N LEU A 39 -1.50 5.06 -7.31
CA LEU A 39 -1.43 3.85 -8.11
C LEU A 39 -0.42 4.04 -9.23
N VAL A 40 0.47 3.08 -9.42
CA VAL A 40 1.38 2.99 -10.56
C VAL A 40 0.88 1.89 -11.49
N SER A 41 0.46 2.27 -12.70
CA SER A 41 0.19 1.33 -13.77
C SER A 41 1.48 1.03 -14.51
N VAL A 42 1.80 -0.25 -14.68
CA VAL A 42 3.04 -0.69 -15.32
C VAL A 42 2.74 -1.10 -16.76
N GLU A 43 3.04 -0.19 -17.69
CA GLU A 43 2.81 -0.37 -19.12
C GLU A 43 3.89 -1.31 -19.67
N THR A 44 3.46 -2.50 -20.13
CA THR A 44 4.31 -3.59 -20.66
C THR A 44 5.34 -4.12 -19.66
N PHE A 45 4.99 -5.21 -18.98
CA PHE A 45 5.92 -5.92 -18.10
C PHE A 45 6.05 -7.38 -18.48
N GLY A 46 7.28 -7.90 -18.34
CA GLY A 46 7.62 -9.25 -18.79
C GLY A 46 6.92 -10.32 -17.98
N ASP A 47 7.22 -10.39 -16.68
CA ASP A 47 6.70 -11.43 -15.80
C ASP A 47 6.59 -10.97 -14.33
N SER A 48 6.04 -11.88 -13.52
CA SER A 48 5.85 -11.75 -12.09
C SER A 48 7.17 -11.50 -11.31
N VAL A 49 8.29 -12.08 -11.77
CA VAL A 49 9.61 -11.92 -11.13
C VAL A 49 10.15 -10.52 -11.37
N ALA A 50 10.12 -10.05 -12.62
CA ALA A 50 10.48 -8.69 -12.94
C ALA A 50 9.62 -7.72 -12.12
N PHE A 51 8.31 -7.97 -12.01
CA PHE A 51 7.39 -7.06 -11.32
C PHE A 51 7.76 -6.86 -9.85
N ARG A 52 8.09 -7.95 -9.15
CA ARG A 52 8.61 -7.86 -7.79
C ARG A 52 9.97 -7.20 -7.69
N ARG A 53 10.86 -7.34 -8.70
CA ARG A 53 12.11 -6.57 -8.74
C ARG A 53 11.84 -5.07 -8.80
N LEU A 54 10.89 -4.63 -9.63
CA LEU A 54 10.49 -3.23 -9.69
C LEU A 54 10.00 -2.72 -8.32
N MET A 55 9.23 -3.51 -7.58
CA MET A 55 8.81 -3.13 -6.22
C MET A 55 10.02 -2.98 -5.27
N VAL A 56 11.00 -3.88 -5.37
CA VAL A 56 12.23 -3.81 -4.57
C VAL A 56 13.06 -2.57 -4.92
N ASP A 57 13.25 -2.32 -6.22
CA ASP A 57 13.98 -1.16 -6.72
C ASP A 57 13.27 0.13 -6.28
N LEU A 58 11.94 0.18 -6.38
CA LEU A 58 11.13 1.31 -5.93
C LEU A 58 11.29 1.58 -4.42
N LYS A 59 11.26 0.54 -3.57
CA LYS A 59 11.52 0.70 -2.12
C LYS A 59 12.90 1.28 -1.85
N ASN A 60 13.92 0.79 -2.54
CA ASN A 60 15.29 1.25 -2.35
C ASN A 60 15.41 2.74 -2.71
N GLU A 61 14.86 3.15 -3.86
CA GLU A 61 14.86 4.56 -4.27
C GLU A 61 14.02 5.45 -3.34
N LEU A 62 12.90 4.96 -2.81
CA LEU A 62 12.16 5.66 -1.76
C LEU A 62 13.01 5.87 -0.50
N SER A 63 13.84 4.89 -0.13
CA SER A 63 14.75 5.01 1.02
C SER A 63 15.85 6.04 0.78
N GLU A 64 16.44 6.08 -0.42
CA GLU A 64 17.44 7.08 -0.82
C GLU A 64 16.88 8.51 -0.78
N ILE A 65 15.60 8.69 -1.08
CA ILE A 65 14.90 9.98 -0.93
C ILE A 65 14.62 10.30 0.54
N HIS A 66 14.24 9.29 1.34
CA HIS A 66 13.82 9.48 2.73
C HIS A 66 14.97 9.83 3.68
N SER A 67 16.10 9.11 3.58
CA SER A 67 17.25 9.28 4.48
C SER A 67 17.75 10.71 4.63
N PRO A 68 18.07 11.46 3.56
CA PRO A 68 18.55 12.83 3.70
C PRO A 68 17.51 13.81 4.23
N ARG A 69 16.20 13.48 4.18
CA ARG A 69 15.12 14.35 4.66
C ARG A 69 14.87 14.20 6.16
N VAL A 70 15.02 13.00 6.70
CA VAL A 70 14.56 12.65 8.06
C VAL A 70 15.63 11.98 8.92
N GLY A 71 16.79 11.65 8.35
CA GLY A 71 17.88 10.94 9.05
C GLY A 71 17.56 9.47 9.35
N LYS A 72 16.58 8.89 8.65
CA LYS A 72 16.11 7.50 8.81
C LYS A 72 16.10 6.80 7.47
N LYS A 73 16.39 5.50 7.45
CA LYS A 73 16.23 4.68 6.23
C LYS A 73 14.88 3.97 6.24
N LEU A 74 14.36 3.63 5.07
CA LEU A 74 13.15 2.81 4.97
C LEU A 74 13.52 1.34 4.93
N GLU A 75 12.93 0.54 5.81
CA GLU A 75 13.18 -0.90 5.88
C GLU A 75 11.93 -1.75 5.80
N TYR A 76 12.09 -2.96 5.25
CA TYR A 76 11.01 -3.94 5.21
C TYR A 76 10.72 -4.48 6.61
N LEU A 77 9.44 -4.48 6.97
CA LEU A 77 8.90 -5.21 8.12
C LEU A 77 8.32 -6.55 7.68
N SER A 78 7.78 -6.62 6.47
CA SER A 78 7.27 -7.84 5.86
C SER A 78 7.39 -7.79 4.34
N VAL A 79 7.50 -8.98 3.74
CA VAL A 79 7.38 -9.21 2.29
C VAL A 79 6.56 -10.48 2.10
N GLY A 80 5.65 -10.51 1.14
CA GLY A 80 4.77 -11.66 0.95
C GLY A 80 4.05 -11.66 -0.39
N ARG A 81 3.57 -12.84 -0.79
CA ARG A 81 2.81 -13.06 -2.02
C ARG A 81 1.65 -14.00 -1.73
N PHE A 82 0.43 -13.53 -1.96
CA PHE A 82 -0.78 -14.26 -1.59
C PHE A 82 -1.92 -14.06 -2.58
N ASP A 83 -2.92 -14.94 -2.51
CA ASP A 83 -4.18 -14.82 -3.23
C ASP A 83 -5.27 -14.28 -2.30
N GLN A 84 -5.96 -13.21 -2.73
CA GLN A 84 -7.07 -12.65 -1.98
C GLN A 84 -8.24 -12.24 -2.88
N GLN A 85 -9.37 -12.91 -2.66
CA GLN A 85 -10.64 -12.67 -3.32
C GLN A 85 -11.78 -12.42 -2.33
N VAL A 86 -11.46 -11.96 -1.12
CA VAL A 86 -12.46 -11.52 -0.14
C VAL A 86 -12.53 -10.00 -0.16
N THR A 87 -13.75 -9.46 -0.25
CA THR A 87 -13.99 -8.03 -0.06
C THR A 87 -13.61 -7.64 1.35
N THR A 88 -12.73 -6.65 1.49
CA THR A 88 -12.31 -6.14 2.80
C THR A 88 -13.18 -4.94 3.19
N LYS A 89 -13.30 -4.68 4.49
CA LYS A 89 -13.78 -3.37 4.96
C LYS A 89 -12.63 -2.36 4.93
N PHE A 90 -12.91 -1.08 5.17
CA PHE A 90 -11.84 -0.11 5.38
C PHE A 90 -11.01 -0.51 6.59
N HIS A 91 -9.72 -0.69 6.39
CA HIS A 91 -8.79 -1.14 7.43
C HIS A 91 -7.41 -0.51 7.24
N LEU A 92 -6.65 -0.61 8.32
CA LEU A 92 -5.22 -0.36 8.38
C LEU A 92 -4.53 -1.71 8.51
N ASP A 93 -3.46 -1.93 7.76
CA ASP A 93 -2.64 -3.12 7.96
C ASP A 93 -1.79 -2.94 9.23
N GLY A 94 -1.51 -4.05 9.93
CA GLY A 94 -0.72 -4.00 11.16
C GLY A 94 0.71 -3.51 10.91
N GLY A 95 1.12 -2.45 11.60
CA GLY A 95 2.45 -1.86 11.49
C GLY A 95 2.74 -0.87 12.63
N PRO A 96 3.93 -0.25 12.65
CA PRO A 96 4.24 0.84 13.58
C PRO A 96 3.49 2.13 13.21
N ALA A 97 3.60 3.15 14.07
CA ALA A 97 2.89 4.43 13.92
C ALA A 97 3.12 5.11 12.58
N GLU A 98 4.32 4.98 12.01
CA GLU A 98 4.65 5.42 10.65
C GLU A 98 5.04 4.23 9.79
N CYS A 99 4.27 3.97 8.75
CA CYS A 99 4.61 2.93 7.79
C CYS A 99 3.98 3.16 6.42
N PHE A 100 4.56 2.51 5.43
CA PHE A 100 4.20 2.54 4.03
C PHE A 100 3.85 1.12 3.60
N LEU A 101 2.68 0.96 3.00
CA LEU A 101 2.22 -0.29 2.43
C LEU A 101 2.32 -0.23 0.90
N MET A 102 3.00 -1.22 0.32
CA MET A 102 3.10 -1.38 -1.13
C MET A 102 2.41 -2.68 -1.55
N LEU A 103 1.38 -2.58 -2.38
CA LEU A 103 0.60 -3.71 -2.87
C LEU A 103 0.75 -3.83 -4.40
N GLY A 104 1.49 -4.83 -4.85
CA GLY A 104 1.66 -5.17 -6.25
C GLY A 104 0.63 -6.19 -6.72
N TYR A 105 -0.33 -5.75 -7.52
CA TYR A 105 -1.36 -6.57 -8.15
C TYR A 105 -0.86 -7.14 -9.48
N GLU A 106 -0.93 -8.47 -9.62
CA GLU A 106 -0.72 -9.15 -10.91
C GLU A 106 -2.03 -9.18 -11.72
N PRO A 107 -1.97 -9.22 -13.07
CA PRO A 107 -3.17 -9.38 -13.90
C PRO A 107 -4.01 -10.58 -13.49
N SER A 108 -5.33 -10.42 -13.48
CA SER A 108 -6.28 -11.43 -13.04
C SER A 108 -7.62 -11.30 -13.75
N ALA A 109 -8.33 -12.41 -13.94
CA ALA A 109 -9.73 -12.39 -14.37
C ALA A 109 -10.70 -11.92 -13.26
N VAL A 110 -10.23 -11.88 -12.00
CA VAL A 110 -11.05 -11.49 -10.84
C VAL A 110 -11.09 -9.96 -10.76
N GLY A 111 -12.21 -9.38 -11.21
CA GLY A 111 -12.44 -7.95 -11.13
C GLY A 111 -12.52 -7.43 -9.70
N SER A 112 -11.86 -6.30 -9.42
CA SER A 112 -11.92 -5.63 -8.12
C SER A 112 -11.84 -4.11 -8.25
N ARG A 113 -12.38 -3.40 -7.25
CA ARG A 113 -12.17 -1.96 -7.06
C ARG A 113 -11.39 -1.71 -5.79
N ILE A 114 -10.58 -0.66 -5.80
CA ILE A 114 -9.86 -0.21 -4.60
C ILE A 114 -10.41 1.16 -4.21
N GLN A 115 -10.76 1.29 -2.93
CA GLN A 115 -11.15 2.57 -2.35
C GLN A 115 -10.23 2.92 -1.20
N ILE A 116 -9.97 4.21 -1.05
CA ILE A 116 -9.12 4.79 -0.02
C ILE A 116 -9.95 5.79 0.78
N ALA A 117 -9.77 5.83 2.08
CA ALA A 117 -10.39 6.81 2.95
C ALA A 117 -9.32 7.60 3.71
N ASP A 118 -9.35 8.93 3.58
CA ASP A 118 -8.44 9.81 4.32
C ASP A 118 -8.92 9.99 5.77
N TYR A 119 -8.77 8.92 6.55
CA TYR A 119 -9.23 8.88 7.94
C TYR A 119 -8.37 9.78 8.85
N SER A 120 -7.09 10.02 8.54
CA SER A 120 -6.26 10.97 9.28
C SER A 120 -6.81 12.39 9.13
N ARG A 121 -7.24 12.79 7.92
CA ARG A 121 -7.93 14.08 7.73
C ARG A 121 -9.28 14.10 8.45
N CYS A 122 -10.06 13.03 8.34
CA CYS A 122 -11.33 12.92 9.06
C CYS A 122 -11.14 13.09 10.58
N ALA A 123 -10.13 12.43 11.16
CA ALA A 123 -9.79 12.54 12.56
C ALA A 123 -9.38 13.97 12.92
N HIS A 124 -8.50 14.58 12.12
CA HIS A 124 -8.06 15.96 12.31
C HIS A 124 -9.23 16.95 12.28
N ASP A 125 -10.14 16.83 11.32
CA ASP A 125 -11.31 17.71 11.18
C ASP A 125 -12.30 17.57 12.35
N LEU A 126 -12.24 16.43 13.07
CA LEU A 126 -12.98 16.18 14.31
C LEU A 126 -12.19 16.56 15.58
N GLY A 127 -10.95 17.03 15.46
CA GLY A 127 -10.07 17.33 16.59
C GLY A 127 -9.57 16.09 17.34
N LEU A 128 -9.46 14.95 16.66
CA LEU A 128 -9.02 13.66 17.21
C LEU A 128 -7.66 13.25 16.62
N ALA A 129 -6.89 12.47 17.38
CA ALA A 129 -5.77 11.72 16.81
C ALA A 129 -6.28 10.55 15.95
N PRO A 130 -5.54 10.09 14.91
CA PRO A 130 -6.00 8.99 14.07
C PRO A 130 -6.31 7.70 14.84
N GLN A 131 -5.51 7.35 15.85
CA GLN A 131 -5.78 6.19 16.70
C GLN A 131 -7.06 6.36 17.52
N GLU A 132 -7.29 7.55 18.10
CA GLU A 132 -8.52 7.85 18.86
C GLU A 132 -9.77 7.79 17.96
N PHE A 133 -9.65 8.23 16.70
CA PHE A 133 -10.71 8.05 15.70
C PHE A 133 -11.01 6.57 15.47
N LEU A 134 -10.00 5.72 15.28
CA LEU A 134 -10.22 4.28 15.07
C LEU A 134 -10.83 3.58 16.29
N GLU A 135 -10.50 4.03 17.50
CA GLU A 135 -11.06 3.51 18.75
C GLU A 135 -12.53 3.92 18.93
N ARG A 136 -12.89 5.17 18.61
CA ARG A 136 -14.24 5.72 18.82
C ARG A 136 -15.19 5.53 17.66
N HIS A 137 -14.66 5.56 16.44
CA HIS A 137 -15.41 5.60 15.17
C HIS A 137 -14.89 4.51 14.23
N ASN A 138 -14.70 3.30 14.76
CA ASN A 138 -14.18 2.18 13.99
C ASN A 138 -15.02 1.93 12.72
N PRO A 139 -14.46 2.06 11.51
CA PRO A 139 -15.19 1.96 10.25
C PRO A 139 -15.61 0.53 9.91
N MET A 140 -15.27 -0.46 10.75
CA MET A 140 -15.85 -1.80 10.70
C MET A 140 -17.35 -1.81 11.03
N PHE A 141 -17.84 -0.79 11.75
CA PHE A 141 -19.25 -0.58 12.09
C PHE A 141 -19.86 0.55 11.26
N GLN A 142 -21.18 0.46 11.03
CA GLN A 142 -21.89 1.40 10.16
C GLN A 142 -21.73 2.87 10.58
N GLU A 143 -21.80 3.16 11.88
CA GLU A 143 -21.69 4.52 12.41
C GLU A 143 -20.32 5.15 12.09
N GLY A 144 -19.24 4.42 12.34
CA GLY A 144 -17.88 4.87 11.99
C GLY A 144 -17.71 5.04 10.49
N PHE A 145 -18.28 4.13 9.69
CA PHE A 145 -18.27 4.24 8.24
C PHE A 145 -18.99 5.50 7.73
N GLU A 146 -20.15 5.85 8.28
CA GLU A 146 -20.89 7.04 7.84
C GLU A 146 -20.12 8.34 8.10
N ILE A 147 -19.37 8.41 9.20
CA ILE A 147 -18.49 9.55 9.51
C ILE A 147 -17.34 9.62 8.50
N LEU A 148 -16.76 8.48 8.14
CA LEU A 148 -15.65 8.37 7.20
C LEU A 148 -16.07 8.63 5.74
N ARG A 149 -17.34 8.37 5.39
CA ARG A 149 -17.87 8.38 4.02
C ARG A 149 -17.51 9.62 3.18
N PRO A 150 -17.53 10.86 3.70
CA PRO A 150 -17.14 12.05 2.93
C PRO A 150 -15.66 12.09 2.53
N TYR A 151 -14.81 11.28 3.15
CA TYR A 151 -13.36 11.22 2.93
C TYR A 151 -12.94 10.03 2.06
N ILE A 152 -13.91 9.28 1.52
CA ILE A 152 -13.67 8.12 0.67
C ILE A 152 -13.51 8.55 -0.80
N ALA A 153 -12.50 7.98 -1.46
CA ALA A 153 -12.28 8.08 -2.90
C ALA A 153 -11.99 6.69 -3.49
N GLU A 154 -12.57 6.40 -4.65
CA GLU A 154 -12.20 5.23 -5.45
C GLU A 154 -10.95 5.54 -6.28
N ILE A 155 -10.05 4.57 -6.47
CA ILE A 155 -8.90 4.70 -7.36
C ILE A 155 -9.36 4.50 -8.81
N PRO A 156 -9.45 5.56 -9.64
CA PRO A 156 -10.17 5.51 -10.92
C PRO A 156 -9.40 4.78 -12.04
N CYS A 157 -8.10 4.51 -11.84
CA CYS A 157 -7.22 3.87 -12.81
C CYS A 157 -6.84 2.44 -12.44
N PHE A 158 -7.49 1.86 -11.43
CA PHE A 158 -7.27 0.45 -11.11
C PHE A 158 -7.83 -0.43 -12.24
N SER A 159 -7.04 -1.41 -12.67
CA SER A 159 -7.38 -2.38 -13.71
C SER A 159 -6.78 -3.73 -13.39
N ASN A 160 -7.57 -4.78 -13.52
CA ASN A 160 -7.14 -6.17 -13.35
C ASN A 160 -6.43 -6.74 -14.59
N GLU A 161 -6.28 -5.97 -15.67
CA GLU A 161 -5.68 -6.43 -16.93
C GLU A 161 -4.15 -6.26 -16.99
N GLN A 162 -3.57 -5.50 -16.07
CA GLN A 162 -2.16 -5.13 -16.09
C GLN A 162 -1.55 -5.20 -14.70
N PHE A 163 -0.22 -5.26 -14.64
CA PHE A 163 0.50 -5.15 -13.37
C PHE A 163 0.33 -3.73 -12.80
N GLN A 164 -0.02 -3.63 -11.52
CA GLN A 164 -0.21 -2.35 -10.85
C GLN A 164 0.35 -2.35 -9.43
N ILE A 165 0.95 -1.25 -9.00
CA ILE A 165 1.41 -1.06 -7.63
C ILE A 165 0.53 0.00 -6.97
N VAL A 166 -0.17 -0.37 -5.90
CA VAL A 166 -0.85 0.59 -5.03
C VAL A 166 0.07 0.90 -3.86
N CYS A 167 0.42 2.17 -3.73
CA CYS A 167 1.26 2.69 -2.66
C CYS A 167 0.38 3.46 -1.68
N ILE A 168 0.45 3.11 -0.39
CA ILE A 168 -0.47 3.58 0.64
C ILE A 168 0.34 4.03 1.85
N ASN A 169 0.05 5.22 2.36
CA ASN A 169 0.52 5.63 3.67
C ASN A 169 -0.33 4.90 4.72
N ASN A 170 0.26 3.91 5.39
CA ASN A 170 -0.42 3.05 6.35
C ASN A 170 -0.15 3.51 7.80
N SER A 171 0.19 4.79 7.98
CA SER A 171 0.53 5.38 9.27
C SER A 171 -0.70 5.74 10.09
N PHE A 172 -0.57 5.73 11.41
CA PHE A 172 -1.59 6.21 12.36
C PHE A 172 -1.05 7.25 13.35
N ALA A 173 0.14 7.80 13.07
CA ALA A 173 0.76 8.84 13.87
C ALA A 173 -0.13 10.08 14.01
N ALA A 174 -0.10 10.71 15.18
CA ALA A 174 -0.81 11.96 15.42
C ALA A 174 -0.27 13.08 14.53
N TYR A 175 -1.16 13.95 14.05
CA TYR A 175 -0.75 15.13 13.30
C TYR A 175 -0.08 16.15 14.22
N SER A 176 1.03 16.72 13.75
CA SER A 176 1.73 17.84 14.39
C SER A 176 2.31 18.75 13.32
N SER A 177 2.25 20.07 13.57
CA SER A 177 2.85 21.08 12.69
C SER A 177 4.35 21.31 12.98
N VAL A 178 4.87 20.69 14.04
CA VAL A 178 6.26 20.83 14.49
C VAL A 178 7.02 19.54 14.24
N ASP A 179 6.46 18.42 14.70
CA ASP A 179 7.04 17.09 14.54
C ASP A 179 6.33 16.38 13.39
N LEU A 180 6.88 16.55 12.18
CA LEU A 180 6.26 16.06 10.96
C LEU A 180 6.28 14.53 10.90
N SER A 181 5.15 13.91 11.21
CA SER A 181 4.91 12.47 11.04
C SER A 181 3.97 12.19 9.89
N TRP A 182 4.13 11.02 9.27
CA TRP A 182 3.31 10.57 8.16
C TRP A 182 1.83 10.44 8.53
N GLN A 183 0.96 10.99 7.66
CA GLN A 183 -0.49 10.97 7.82
C GLN A 183 -1.12 9.93 6.89
N GLY A 184 -1.59 8.83 7.48
CA GLY A 184 -2.06 7.67 6.74
C GLY A 184 -3.48 7.78 6.18
N VAL A 185 -3.87 6.69 5.53
CA VAL A 185 -5.19 6.48 4.95
C VAL A 185 -5.62 5.03 5.22
N LEU A 186 -6.93 4.77 5.21
CA LEU A 186 -7.46 3.41 5.23
C LEU A 186 -7.71 2.94 3.80
N HIS A 187 -7.67 1.63 3.58
CA HIS A 187 -7.96 1.06 2.28
C HIS A 187 -8.94 -0.11 2.37
N THR A 188 -9.60 -0.38 1.25
CA THR A 188 -10.46 -1.54 1.02
C THR A 188 -10.31 -2.01 -0.41
N ALA A 189 -10.56 -3.30 -0.63
CA ALA A 189 -10.78 -3.88 -1.94
C ALA A 189 -12.19 -4.48 -1.99
N GLU A 190 -13.00 -4.05 -2.95
CA GLU A 190 -14.27 -4.69 -3.31
C GLU A 190 -14.00 -5.71 -4.41
N ILE A 191 -14.32 -6.98 -4.16
CA ILE A 191 -14.28 -8.04 -5.17
C ILE A 191 -15.65 -8.10 -5.84
N LEU A 192 -15.69 -7.83 -7.15
CA LEU A 192 -16.94 -7.68 -7.89
C LEU A 192 -17.59 -9.04 -8.19
N THR A 193 -16.78 -10.03 -8.54
CA THR A 193 -17.21 -11.40 -8.83
C THR A 193 -16.08 -12.35 -8.45
N PRO A 194 -16.11 -12.95 -7.25
CA PRO A 194 -15.13 -13.96 -6.84
C PRO A 194 -15.16 -15.18 -7.78
N ASP A 195 -14.00 -15.77 -8.02
CA ASP A 195 -13.81 -16.98 -8.82
C ASP A 195 -12.78 -17.88 -8.13
N ASP A 196 -13.25 -18.97 -7.52
CA ASP A 196 -12.42 -19.92 -6.76
C ASP A 196 -11.44 -20.73 -7.64
N VAL A 197 -11.58 -20.68 -8.97
CA VAL A 197 -10.66 -21.32 -9.93
C VAL A 197 -9.59 -20.34 -10.41
N ALA A 198 -9.92 -19.05 -10.50
CA ALA A 198 -8.97 -18.00 -10.82
C ALA A 198 -8.08 -17.64 -9.61
N ARG A 199 -7.00 -16.90 -9.87
CA ARG A 199 -6.14 -16.32 -8.84
C ARG A 199 -6.16 -14.81 -8.91
N ARG A 200 -6.18 -14.13 -7.76
CA ARG A 200 -5.94 -12.70 -7.63
C ARG A 200 -4.71 -12.48 -6.77
N VAL A 201 -3.55 -12.56 -7.42
CA VAL A 201 -2.26 -12.53 -6.73
C VAL A 201 -1.89 -11.09 -6.35
N ILE A 202 -1.57 -10.91 -5.07
CA ILE A 202 -1.10 -9.67 -4.48
C ILE A 202 0.30 -9.92 -3.90
N ASN A 203 1.24 -9.08 -4.27
CA ASN A 203 2.56 -8.98 -3.69
C ASN A 203 2.50 -7.85 -2.66
N SER A 204 2.83 -8.09 -1.40
CA SER A 204 2.71 -7.09 -0.34
C SER A 204 4.04 -6.86 0.35
N THR A 205 4.35 -5.59 0.61
CA THR A 205 5.48 -5.21 1.47
C THR A 205 5.03 -4.13 2.46
N MET A 206 5.28 -4.37 3.75
CA MET A 206 5.19 -3.33 4.77
C MET A 206 6.57 -2.73 4.99
N ILE A 207 6.66 -1.41 4.96
CA ILE A 207 7.91 -0.64 5.03
C ILE A 207 7.79 0.41 6.13
N ALA A 208 8.83 0.63 6.92
CA ALA A 208 8.82 1.67 7.95
C ALA A 208 10.17 2.40 8.05
N PRO A 209 10.17 3.67 8.48
CA PRO A 209 11.40 4.38 8.81
C PRO A 209 12.07 3.77 10.06
N VAL A 210 13.37 3.54 9.98
CA VAL A 210 14.21 3.07 11.09
C VAL A 210 15.49 3.89 11.17
N GLU A 211 16.11 3.91 12.35
CA GLU A 211 17.39 4.58 12.56
C GLU A 211 18.49 4.00 11.64
N GLU A 212 19.41 4.85 11.19
CA GLU A 212 20.58 4.39 10.45
C GLU A 212 21.40 3.39 11.26
N GLY A 213 21.91 2.35 10.59
CA GLY A 213 22.60 1.24 11.25
C GLY A 213 21.69 0.22 11.93
N THR A 214 20.37 0.41 11.96
CA THR A 214 19.44 -0.63 12.42
C THR A 214 19.60 -1.90 11.57
N GLN A 215 19.72 -3.04 12.24
CA GLN A 215 19.81 -4.35 11.58
C GLN A 215 18.54 -4.63 10.77
N GLU A 216 18.72 -5.15 9.55
CA GLU A 216 17.61 -5.53 8.68
C GLU A 216 16.72 -6.60 9.34
N ILE A 217 15.41 -6.34 9.39
CA ILE A 217 14.42 -7.29 9.89
C ILE A 217 14.19 -8.41 8.86
N ILE A 218 14.13 -8.03 7.58
CA ILE A 218 14.04 -8.95 6.45
C ILE A 218 15.40 -8.98 5.75
N SER A 219 16.07 -10.13 5.79
CA SER A 219 17.36 -10.30 5.14
C SER A 219 17.27 -10.18 3.62
N GLY A 220 18.38 -9.77 2.98
CA GLY A 220 18.49 -9.78 1.51
C GLY A 220 18.16 -11.14 0.86
N GLU A 221 18.44 -12.26 1.53
CA GLU A 221 18.03 -13.60 1.05
C GLU A 221 16.51 -13.76 0.97
N LYS A 222 15.77 -13.31 1.98
CA LYS A 222 14.30 -13.32 1.98
C LYS A 222 13.71 -12.38 0.94
N VAL A 223 14.35 -11.23 0.70
CA VAL A 223 13.93 -10.33 -0.39
C VAL A 223 14.16 -10.99 -1.75
N LEU A 224 15.28 -11.68 -1.95
CA LEU A 224 15.56 -12.43 -3.18
C LEU A 224 14.60 -13.61 -3.36
N GLU A 225 14.23 -14.29 -2.28
CA GLU A 225 13.20 -15.34 -2.29
C GLU A 225 11.84 -14.76 -2.70
N PHE A 226 11.41 -13.66 -2.08
CA PHE A 226 10.19 -12.95 -2.45
C PHE A 226 10.18 -12.64 -3.95
N VAL A 227 11.27 -12.10 -4.50
CA VAL A 227 11.39 -11.81 -5.94
C VAL A 227 11.21 -13.07 -6.79
N ARG A 228 11.84 -14.19 -6.42
CA ARG A 228 11.97 -15.37 -7.29
C ARG A 228 10.89 -16.43 -7.09
N THR A 229 10.17 -16.39 -5.98
CA THR A 229 9.24 -17.46 -5.61
C THR A 229 8.10 -17.61 -6.62
N SER A 230 7.76 -18.87 -6.94
CA SER A 230 6.52 -19.21 -7.65
C SER A 230 5.34 -19.40 -6.69
N VAL A 231 5.62 -19.57 -5.39
CA VAL A 231 4.63 -19.87 -4.35
C VAL A 231 3.67 -18.69 -4.20
N VAL A 232 2.37 -19.00 -4.12
CA VAL A 232 1.29 -18.08 -3.75
C VAL A 232 0.60 -18.63 -2.52
N HIS A 233 0.69 -17.91 -1.41
CA HIS A 233 0.01 -18.33 -0.19
C HIS A 233 -1.50 -18.09 -0.32
N ARG A 234 -2.32 -19.11 -0.03
CA ARG A 234 -3.79 -18.99 -0.12
C ARG A 234 -4.45 -18.49 1.18
N ARG A 235 -3.66 -17.95 2.11
CA ARG A 235 -4.11 -17.51 3.44
C ARG A 235 -4.82 -16.16 3.39
N GLY A 236 -6.06 -16.15 2.91
CA GLY A 236 -7.05 -15.18 3.38
C GLY A 236 -7.54 -15.56 4.78
N HIS A 237 -8.05 -14.60 5.55
CA HIS A 237 -8.54 -14.79 6.93
C HIS A 237 -9.54 -15.96 7.11
N ASP A 238 -10.18 -16.44 6.03
CA ASP A 238 -11.19 -17.51 6.05
C ASP A 238 -10.83 -18.79 5.24
N LYS A 239 -9.64 -18.88 4.62
CA LYS A 239 -9.29 -19.98 3.68
C LYS A 239 -8.12 -20.85 4.14
N GLY A 240 -8.00 -21.11 5.44
CA GLY A 240 -6.94 -21.95 6.03
C GLY A 240 -6.93 -23.43 5.60
N TYR A 241 -7.91 -23.87 4.81
CA TYR A 241 -8.04 -25.25 4.32
C TYR A 241 -7.47 -25.47 2.90
N LEU A 242 -7.06 -24.40 2.20
CA LEU A 242 -6.46 -24.53 0.87
C LEU A 242 -4.94 -24.67 1.01
N ALA A 243 -4.36 -25.65 0.33
CA ALA A 243 -2.91 -25.82 0.28
C ALA A 243 -2.26 -24.61 -0.41
N ASP A 244 -1.07 -24.21 0.03
CA ASP A 244 -0.27 -23.25 -0.72
C ASP A 244 0.11 -23.89 -2.07
N ASP A 245 0.02 -23.11 -3.15
CA ASP A 245 0.42 -23.59 -4.47
C ASP A 245 1.76 -22.99 -4.87
N GLY A 246 2.65 -23.82 -5.41
CA GLY A 246 3.95 -23.43 -5.96
C GLY A 246 4.31 -24.24 -7.19
#